data_AF-A0A7S1TN70-F1
#
_entry.id   AF-A0A7S1TN70-F1
#
_cell.length_a   1.000
_cell.length_b   1.000
_cell.length_c   1.000
_cell.angle_alpha   90.00
_cell.angle_beta   90.00
_cell.angle_gamma   90.00
#
_symmetry.space_group_name_H-M   'P 1'
#
loop_
_entity.id
_entity.type
_entity.pdbx_description
1 polymer ?
#
loop_
_entity_poly.entity_id
_entity_poly.type
_entity_poly.pdbx_seq_one_letter_code
_entity_poly.pdbx_strand_id
1 'polypeptide(L)'
;MRLLVRLALAGAAVALTIALLRRRSSRGARVGYVSLVAQGLHYWSRPHAGVVPTAPITSRAAWIGAELAQQPELWRHEVTPAEAAALHRAVAAAEATGKAMGMLSAADFPVGAEWLARIAALRRELMHGLGFFVLRGLPVGEWSTAQQELAYWGLGLHLGLPGAQNNEGDLLGHVRDIGGDASTERQYKTRAEVLFHCDAADAVGLLMVQAAKDGGTSRLVSSASVFNRLLRDAPDVAPRLFRPLPMDTRGGGGVDWVRIEPLRVDTAGGGRTLFPHG
;
A
#
# COMPACT_ATOMS: atom_id res chain seq x y z
N MET A 1 25.53 7.68 -14.28
CA MET A 1 24.51 6.94 -15.05
C MET A 1 23.20 6.92 -14.25
N ARG A 2 22.29 7.87 -14.49
CA ARG A 2 21.03 8.04 -13.72
C ARG A 2 19.98 7.06 -14.23
N LEU A 3 19.93 5.86 -13.65
CA LEU A 3 18.86 4.88 -13.92
C LEU A 3 17.65 5.19 -13.00
N LEU A 4 17.04 6.36 -13.19
CA LEU A 4 15.79 6.74 -12.53
C LEU A 4 14.67 6.48 -13.54
N VAL A 5 14.05 5.30 -13.44
CA VAL A 5 12.84 5.04 -14.23
C VAL A 5 11.65 5.60 -13.46
N ARG A 6 11.08 6.69 -13.99
CA ARG A 6 9.77 7.18 -13.57
C ARG A 6 8.71 6.29 -14.22
N LEU A 7 8.13 5.36 -13.48
CA LEU A 7 6.78 4.89 -13.80
C LEU A 7 5.84 6.00 -13.35
N ALA A 8 5.63 7.00 -14.21
CA ALA A 8 4.77 8.12 -13.94
C ALA A 8 3.31 7.66 -14.07
N LEU A 9 2.74 7.19 -12.95
CA LEU A 9 1.29 7.14 -12.84
C LEU A 9 0.86 8.60 -12.69
N ALA A 10 -0.02 9.09 -13.58
CA ALA A 10 -0.75 10.34 -13.34
C ALA A 10 -1.23 10.28 -11.89
N GLY A 11 -0.82 11.19 -11.00
CA GLY A 11 -1.21 12.58 -10.96
C GLY A 11 -2.35 12.71 -9.95
N ALA A 12 -2.14 12.48 -8.65
CA ALA A 12 -3.22 12.61 -7.65
C ALA A 12 -3.22 13.99 -6.99
N ALA A 13 -4.39 14.64 -6.92
CA ALA A 13 -4.66 15.87 -6.17
C ALA A 13 -5.65 15.69 -5.01
N VAL A 14 -6.32 14.55 -4.93
CA VAL A 14 -6.93 14.04 -3.70
C VAL A 14 -6.74 12.54 -3.79
N ALA A 15 -5.87 11.97 -2.95
CA ALA A 15 -5.75 10.52 -2.82
C ALA A 15 -6.32 10.06 -1.48
N LEU A 16 -7.13 9.01 -1.48
CA LEU A 16 -7.50 8.31 -0.25
C LEU A 16 -6.44 7.24 0.02
N THR A 17 -5.79 7.31 1.17
CA THR A 17 -4.82 6.29 1.60
C THR A 17 -5.48 5.29 2.53
N ILE A 18 -5.20 4.00 2.33
CA ILE A 18 -5.60 2.92 3.25
C ILE A 18 -4.39 2.04 3.53
N ALA A 19 -4.08 1.86 4.82
CA ALA A 19 -3.14 0.84 5.26
C ALA A 19 -3.87 -0.49 5.37
N LEU A 20 -3.31 -1.55 4.82
CA LEU A 20 -3.89 -2.88 4.89
C LEU A 20 -2.97 -3.80 5.68
N LEU A 21 -3.58 -4.68 6.48
CA LEU A 21 -2.93 -5.81 7.12
C LEU A 21 -3.48 -7.14 6.61
N ARG A 22 -2.65 -8.18 6.66
CA ARG A 22 -3.08 -9.57 6.37
C ARG A 22 -4.03 -10.08 7.48
N ARG A 23 -5.17 -10.64 7.09
CA ARG A 23 -6.06 -11.38 8.01
C ARG A 23 -5.36 -12.62 8.55
N ARG A 24 -5.13 -12.70 9.86
CA ARG A 24 -4.82 -13.97 10.54
C ARG A 24 -6.11 -14.75 10.80
N SER A 25 -6.08 -16.08 10.73
CA SER A 25 -7.24 -16.91 11.07
C SER A 25 -7.44 -16.91 12.59
N SER A 26 -8.22 -15.96 13.10
CA SER A 26 -8.68 -16.01 14.50
C SER A 26 -10.16 -15.69 14.54
N ARG A 27 -10.95 -16.62 15.11
CA ARG A 27 -12.38 -16.46 15.36
C ARG A 27 -12.59 -15.36 16.41
N GLY A 28 -13.36 -14.34 16.04
CA GLY A 28 -13.79 -13.26 16.91
C GLY A 28 -14.15 -12.06 16.06
N ALA A 29 -15.44 -11.72 15.99
CA ALA A 29 -15.91 -10.51 15.33
C ALA A 29 -15.25 -9.30 16.02
N ARG A 30 -14.21 -8.75 15.40
CA ARG A 30 -13.60 -7.49 15.79
C ARG A 30 -13.99 -6.43 14.76
N VAL A 31 -14.14 -5.22 15.26
CA VAL A 31 -14.31 -3.95 14.54
C VAL A 31 -13.60 -3.95 13.17
N GLY A 32 -14.21 -3.34 12.16
CA GLY A 32 -13.83 -3.43 10.74
C GLY A 32 -12.42 -2.94 10.37
N TYR A 33 -11.62 -2.48 11.32
CA TYR A 33 -10.26 -1.98 11.12
C TYR A 33 -9.38 -2.19 12.37
N VAL A 34 -8.06 -2.03 12.21
CA VAL A 34 -7.08 -2.06 13.31
C VAL A 34 -6.61 -0.64 13.67
N SER A 35 -6.37 -0.39 14.95
CA SER A 35 -5.81 0.91 15.39
C SER A 35 -4.37 1.10 14.89
N LEU A 36 -3.91 2.36 14.82
CA LEU A 36 -2.54 2.69 14.39
C LEU A 36 -1.48 2.00 15.26
N VAL A 37 -1.71 1.90 16.58
CA VAL A 37 -0.81 1.18 17.50
C VAL A 37 -0.78 -0.32 17.17
N ALA A 38 -1.93 -0.95 16.96
CA ALA A 38 -2.00 -2.37 16.61
C ALA A 38 -1.34 -2.65 15.25
N GLN A 39 -1.52 -1.75 14.28
CA GLN A 39 -0.85 -1.79 12.98
C GLN A 39 0.66 -1.68 13.12
N GLY A 40 1.15 -0.68 13.87
CA GLY A 40 2.57 -0.49 14.14
C GLY A 40 3.18 -1.72 14.83
N LEU A 41 2.55 -2.23 15.89
CA LEU A 41 2.99 -3.45 16.57
C LEU A 41 3.03 -4.64 15.62
N HIS A 42 1.99 -4.85 14.80
CA HIS A 42 1.98 -5.93 13.80
C HIS A 42 3.08 -5.77 12.75
N TYR A 43 3.43 -4.55 12.35
CA TYR A 43 4.50 -4.31 11.39
C TYR A 43 5.89 -4.52 12.00
N TRP A 44 6.14 -3.95 13.18
CA TRP A 44 7.46 -3.94 13.83
C TRP A 44 7.78 -5.21 14.62
N SER A 45 6.79 -5.98 15.07
CA SER A 45 7.02 -7.23 15.82
C SER A 45 7.21 -8.47 14.94
N ARG A 46 7.35 -8.29 13.63
CA ARG A 46 7.44 -9.44 12.70
C ARG A 46 8.73 -10.21 12.93
N PRO A 47 8.72 -11.54 12.76
CA PRO A 47 9.95 -12.31 12.80
C PRO A 47 10.90 -11.85 11.69
N HIS A 48 12.10 -11.43 12.04
CA HIS A 48 13.18 -11.08 11.10
C HIS A 48 14.12 -12.28 10.89
N ALA A 49 13.56 -13.48 10.73
CA ALA A 49 14.28 -14.76 10.80
C ALA A 49 14.93 -15.21 9.47
N GLY A 50 14.95 -14.37 8.44
CA GLY A 50 15.54 -14.69 7.14
C GLY A 50 17.08 -14.63 7.11
N VAL A 51 17.64 -15.01 5.97
CA VAL A 51 19.08 -14.86 5.69
C VAL A 51 19.36 -13.53 5.00
N VAL A 52 20.56 -13.00 5.21
CA VAL A 52 21.06 -11.86 4.43
C VAL A 52 21.39 -12.38 3.03
N PRO A 53 20.75 -11.88 1.96
CA PRO A 53 21.05 -12.33 0.60
C PRO A 53 22.49 -11.97 0.24
N THR A 54 23.22 -12.92 -0.33
CA THR A 54 24.57 -12.74 -0.89
C THR A 54 24.59 -12.78 -2.41
N ALA A 55 23.45 -13.11 -3.03
CA ALA A 55 23.25 -13.17 -4.47
C ALA A 55 22.07 -12.27 -4.89
N PRO A 56 21.97 -11.88 -6.17
CA PRO A 56 20.85 -11.10 -6.67
C PRO A 56 19.51 -11.80 -6.41
N ILE A 57 18.50 -11.02 -6.02
CA ILE A 57 17.10 -11.44 -5.91
C ILE A 57 16.55 -11.63 -7.32
N THR A 58 16.03 -12.82 -7.62
CA THR A 58 15.53 -13.20 -8.96
C THR A 58 14.01 -13.32 -9.03
N SER A 59 13.29 -13.01 -7.95
CA SER A 59 11.82 -13.06 -7.95
C SER A 59 11.20 -11.94 -8.80
N ARG A 60 9.91 -12.07 -9.10
CA ARG A 60 9.13 -11.04 -9.80
C ARG A 60 9.18 -9.67 -9.12
N ALA A 61 9.47 -9.63 -7.81
CA ALA A 61 9.70 -8.40 -7.06
C ALA A 61 10.82 -7.54 -7.67
N ALA A 62 11.86 -8.16 -8.26
CA ALA A 62 13.06 -7.50 -8.77
C ALA A 62 12.87 -6.93 -10.19
N TRP A 63 11.76 -6.25 -10.44
CA TRP A 63 11.45 -5.63 -11.73
C TRP A 63 12.22 -4.33 -11.96
N ILE A 64 12.48 -4.01 -13.23
CA ILE A 64 13.05 -2.73 -13.67
C ILE A 64 11.96 -1.92 -14.38
N GLY A 65 11.74 -0.69 -13.93
CA GLY A 65 10.59 0.09 -14.38
C GLY A 65 10.54 0.34 -15.89
N ALA A 66 11.68 0.46 -16.57
CA ALA A 66 11.74 0.73 -18.01
C ALA A 66 11.31 -0.49 -18.83
N GLU A 67 11.56 -1.68 -18.32
CA GLU A 67 11.17 -2.96 -18.92
C GLU A 67 9.68 -3.23 -18.62
N LEU A 68 9.27 -2.99 -17.37
CA LEU A 68 7.90 -3.21 -16.92
C LEU A 68 6.90 -2.23 -17.55
N ALA A 69 7.33 -1.01 -17.90
CA ALA A 69 6.52 -0.03 -18.61
C ALA A 69 6.09 -0.51 -20.01
N GLN A 70 6.85 -1.43 -20.62
CA GLN A 70 6.55 -2.00 -21.94
C GLN A 70 5.52 -3.14 -21.87
N GLN A 71 5.16 -3.57 -20.66
CA GLN A 71 4.25 -4.70 -20.39
C GLN A 71 3.17 -4.28 -19.38
N PRO A 72 2.31 -3.29 -19.73
CA PRO A 72 1.31 -2.75 -18.82
C PRO A 72 0.31 -3.79 -18.29
N GLU A 73 0.00 -4.81 -19.07
CA GLU A 73 -0.89 -5.92 -18.71
C GLU A 73 -0.42 -6.73 -17.49
N LEU A 74 0.87 -6.66 -17.14
CA LEU A 74 1.41 -7.36 -15.98
C LEU A 74 1.08 -6.68 -14.64
N TRP A 75 0.78 -5.38 -14.65
CA TRP A 75 0.59 -4.59 -13.42
C TRP A 75 -0.65 -3.71 -13.44
N ARG A 76 -1.39 -3.69 -14.55
CA ARG A 76 -2.57 -2.84 -14.75
C ARG A 76 -3.78 -3.64 -15.20
N HIS A 77 -4.94 -3.37 -14.61
CA HIS A 77 -6.23 -3.89 -15.05
C HIS A 77 -7.17 -2.72 -15.35
N GLU A 78 -7.80 -2.80 -16.51
CA GLU A 78 -8.86 -1.88 -16.91
C GLU A 78 -10.19 -2.44 -16.40
N VAL A 79 -10.83 -1.71 -15.49
CA VAL A 79 -12.12 -2.06 -14.91
C VAL A 79 -13.17 -2.09 -16.01
N THR A 80 -13.85 -3.22 -16.13
CA THR A 80 -14.88 -3.40 -17.15
C THR A 80 -16.17 -2.67 -16.74
N PRO A 81 -17.08 -2.36 -17.70
CA PRO A 81 -18.39 -1.81 -17.36
C PRO A 81 -19.20 -2.69 -16.40
N ALA A 82 -19.06 -4.02 -16.49
CA ALA A 82 -19.73 -4.95 -15.58
C ALA A 82 -19.15 -4.88 -14.16
N GLU A 83 -17.83 -4.82 -14.04
CA GLU A 83 -17.13 -4.62 -12.77
C GLU A 83 -17.50 -3.26 -12.15
N ALA A 84 -17.54 -2.18 -12.93
CA ALA A 84 -17.97 -0.86 -12.47
C ALA A 84 -19.42 -0.88 -11.96
N ALA A 85 -20.35 -1.45 -12.71
CA ALA A 85 -21.74 -1.60 -12.30
C ALA A 85 -21.89 -2.42 -11.01
N ALA A 86 -21.04 -3.42 -10.80
CA ALA A 86 -21.00 -4.17 -9.54
C ALA A 86 -20.54 -3.30 -8.35
N LEU A 87 -19.56 -2.41 -8.56
CA LEU A 87 -19.15 -1.46 -7.52
C LEU A 87 -20.27 -0.48 -7.16
N HIS A 88 -21.02 0.06 -8.13
CA HIS A 88 -22.19 0.90 -7.84
C HIS A 88 -23.21 0.19 -6.95
N ARG A 89 -23.52 -1.07 -7.25
CA ARG A 89 -24.44 -1.87 -6.43
C ARG A 89 -23.89 -2.11 -5.02
N ALA A 90 -22.59 -2.38 -4.90
CA ALA A 90 -21.94 -2.61 -3.61
C ALA A 90 -21.91 -1.34 -2.74
N VAL A 91 -21.66 -0.18 -3.34
CA VAL A 91 -21.75 1.14 -2.68
C VAL A 91 -23.17 1.37 -2.17
N ALA A 92 -24.19 1.24 -3.03
CA ALA A 92 -25.58 1.44 -2.63
C ALA A 92 -26.02 0.48 -1.51
N ALA A 93 -25.57 -0.78 -1.55
CA ALA A 93 -25.84 -1.75 -0.50
C ALA A 93 -25.19 -1.35 0.84
N ALA A 94 -23.96 -0.86 0.81
CA ALA A 94 -23.27 -0.38 2.02
C ALA A 94 -23.94 0.88 2.59
N GLU A 95 -24.35 1.83 1.75
CA GLU A 95 -25.10 3.03 2.17
C GLU A 95 -26.42 2.64 2.86
N ALA A 96 -27.16 1.69 2.27
CA ALA A 96 -28.43 1.22 2.80
C ALA A 96 -28.32 0.56 4.19
N THR A 97 -27.12 0.15 4.62
CA THR A 97 -26.92 -0.37 5.99
C THR A 97 -27.04 0.71 7.06
N GLY A 98 -26.84 1.99 6.71
CA GLY A 98 -26.77 3.11 7.67
C GLY A 98 -25.62 3.03 8.67
N LYS A 99 -24.68 2.08 8.51
CA LYS A 99 -23.54 1.90 9.40
C LYS A 99 -22.50 2.98 9.13
N ALA A 100 -21.86 3.46 10.21
CA ALA A 100 -20.64 4.25 10.06
C ALA A 100 -19.54 3.43 9.35
N MET A 101 -18.68 4.08 8.56
CA MET A 101 -17.69 3.42 7.71
C MET A 101 -16.79 2.42 8.48
N GLY A 102 -16.30 2.80 9.67
CA GLY A 102 -15.48 1.91 10.52
C GLY A 102 -16.19 0.69 11.10
N MET A 103 -17.52 0.65 11.02
CA MET A 103 -18.37 -0.48 11.45
C MET A 103 -18.72 -1.41 10.29
N LEU A 104 -18.38 -1.06 9.05
CA LEU A 104 -18.62 -1.90 7.89
C LEU A 104 -17.69 -3.11 7.88
N SER A 105 -18.22 -4.23 7.42
CA SER A 105 -17.50 -5.44 7.11
C SER A 105 -17.53 -5.72 5.62
N ALA A 106 -16.69 -6.64 5.14
CA ALA A 106 -16.70 -7.07 3.74
C ALA A 106 -18.08 -7.60 3.27
N ALA A 107 -18.90 -8.11 4.19
CA ALA A 107 -20.26 -8.58 3.89
C ALA A 107 -21.24 -7.43 3.61
N ASP A 108 -20.98 -6.24 4.16
CA ASP A 108 -21.78 -5.05 3.93
C ASP A 108 -21.49 -4.40 2.56
N PHE A 109 -20.44 -4.85 1.86
CA PHE A 109 -20.02 -4.36 0.54
C PHE A 109 -19.97 -5.52 -0.48
N PRO A 110 -21.11 -6.04 -0.98
CA PRO A 110 -21.17 -7.25 -1.79
C PRO A 110 -20.74 -7.00 -3.25
N VAL A 111 -19.46 -7.22 -3.55
CA VAL A 111 -18.87 -6.97 -4.89
C VAL A 111 -19.15 -8.07 -5.94
N GLY A 112 -19.64 -9.23 -5.52
CA GLY A 112 -19.91 -10.37 -6.40
C GLY A 112 -18.68 -11.22 -6.74
N ALA A 113 -18.91 -12.38 -7.37
CA ALA A 113 -17.90 -13.42 -7.56
C ALA A 113 -16.71 -12.97 -8.44
N GLU A 114 -16.98 -12.17 -9.48
CA GLU A 114 -15.94 -11.66 -10.38
C GLU A 114 -14.91 -10.79 -9.64
N TRP A 115 -15.39 -9.84 -8.85
CA TRP A 115 -14.52 -9.00 -8.01
C TRP A 115 -13.82 -9.80 -6.92
N LEU A 116 -14.47 -10.80 -6.31
CA LEU A 116 -13.80 -11.65 -5.33
C LEU A 116 -12.63 -12.43 -5.97
N ALA A 117 -12.80 -12.95 -7.19
CA ALA A 117 -11.73 -13.59 -7.95
C ALA A 117 -10.60 -12.60 -8.28
N ARG A 118 -10.96 -11.38 -8.71
CA ARG A 118 -10.00 -10.29 -8.96
C ARG A 118 -9.19 -9.97 -7.71
N ILE A 119 -9.85 -9.75 -6.57
CA ILE A 119 -9.23 -9.42 -5.29
C ILE A 119 -8.29 -10.54 -4.83
N ALA A 120 -8.68 -11.80 -5.03
CA ALA A 120 -7.78 -12.93 -4.74
C ALA A 120 -6.52 -12.90 -5.63
N ALA A 121 -6.64 -12.56 -6.91
CA ALA A 121 -5.49 -12.39 -7.79
C ALA A 121 -4.60 -11.19 -7.39
N LEU A 122 -5.21 -10.05 -7.06
CA LEU A 122 -4.50 -8.85 -6.57
C LEU A 122 -3.69 -9.16 -5.31
N ARG A 123 -4.29 -9.87 -4.34
CA ARG A 123 -3.59 -10.28 -3.11
C ARG A 123 -2.38 -11.16 -3.43
N ARG A 124 -2.48 -12.08 -4.39
CA ARG A 124 -1.33 -12.90 -4.82
C ARG A 124 -0.24 -12.02 -5.46
N GLU A 125 -0.60 -11.08 -6.32
CA GLU A 125 0.37 -10.19 -6.98
C GLU A 125 1.10 -9.29 -5.97
N LEU A 126 0.38 -8.80 -4.96
CA LEU A 126 0.96 -8.02 -3.86
C LEU A 126 1.92 -8.84 -2.99
N MET A 127 1.64 -10.11 -2.74
CA MET A 127 2.45 -10.95 -1.84
C MET A 127 3.58 -11.71 -2.53
N HIS A 128 3.40 -12.08 -3.80
CA HIS A 128 4.26 -13.04 -4.50
C HIS A 128 4.65 -12.59 -5.92
N GLY A 129 4.07 -11.50 -6.41
CA GLY A 129 4.32 -10.98 -7.74
C GLY A 129 5.22 -9.76 -7.74
N LEU A 130 4.81 -8.73 -8.47
CA LEU A 130 5.50 -7.44 -8.59
C LEU A 130 5.42 -6.61 -7.31
N GLY A 131 4.51 -6.92 -6.39
CA GLY A 131 4.34 -6.20 -5.12
C GLY A 131 3.49 -4.93 -5.24
N PHE A 132 2.93 -4.66 -6.41
CA PHE A 132 2.00 -3.57 -6.65
C PHE A 132 1.05 -3.91 -7.79
N PHE A 133 -0.05 -3.17 -7.89
CA PHE A 133 -1.00 -3.27 -8.98
C PHE A 133 -1.76 -1.95 -9.16
N VAL A 134 -2.25 -1.68 -10.37
CA VAL A 134 -3.05 -0.48 -10.70
C VAL A 134 -4.39 -0.88 -11.31
N LEU A 135 -5.48 -0.47 -10.67
CA LEU A 135 -6.83 -0.51 -11.24
C LEU A 135 -7.10 0.82 -11.95
N ARG A 136 -7.48 0.77 -13.23
CA ARG A 136 -7.90 1.95 -14.02
C ARG A 136 -9.36 1.83 -14.43
N GLY A 137 -10.03 2.96 -14.59
CA GLY A 137 -11.44 2.98 -15.00
C GLY A 137 -12.45 2.78 -13.86
N LEU A 138 -12.04 2.97 -12.60
CA LEU A 138 -13.01 3.07 -11.50
C LEU A 138 -13.95 4.27 -11.75
N PRO A 139 -15.26 4.17 -11.50
CA PRO A 139 -16.25 5.21 -11.81
C PRO A 139 -16.27 6.33 -10.75
N VAL A 140 -15.08 6.82 -10.41
CA VAL A 140 -14.85 7.79 -9.32
C VAL A 140 -15.60 9.11 -9.58
N GLY A 141 -15.66 9.56 -10.84
CA GLY A 141 -16.36 10.79 -11.22
C GLY A 141 -17.89 10.68 -11.19
N GLU A 142 -18.43 9.48 -11.05
CA GLU A 142 -19.88 9.23 -10.97
C GLU A 142 -20.38 9.14 -9.52
N TRP A 143 -19.45 9.09 -8.57
CA TRP A 143 -19.74 9.00 -7.14
C TRP A 143 -19.63 10.36 -6.46
N SER A 144 -20.49 10.60 -5.48
CA SER A 144 -20.25 11.64 -4.48
C SER A 144 -19.00 11.35 -3.66
N THR A 145 -18.44 12.36 -2.97
CA THR A 145 -17.25 12.16 -2.11
C THR A 145 -17.45 11.03 -1.10
N ALA A 146 -18.60 10.98 -0.43
CA ALA A 146 -18.91 9.93 0.53
C ALA A 146 -18.95 8.54 -0.14
N GLN A 147 -19.47 8.45 -1.37
CA GLN A 147 -19.50 7.21 -2.14
C GLN A 147 -18.10 6.79 -2.61
N GLN A 148 -17.22 7.73 -2.94
CA GLN A 148 -15.82 7.45 -3.28
C GLN A 148 -15.08 6.85 -2.08
N GLU A 149 -15.25 7.45 -0.90
CA GLU A 149 -14.70 6.94 0.36
C GLU A 149 -15.23 5.53 0.67
N LEU A 150 -16.54 5.34 0.53
CA LEU A 150 -17.20 4.07 0.81
C LEU A 150 -16.76 2.96 -0.17
N ALA A 151 -16.69 3.27 -1.47
CA ALA A 151 -16.20 2.34 -2.48
C ALA A 151 -14.76 1.91 -2.19
N TYR A 152 -13.91 2.88 -1.83
CA TYR A 152 -12.51 2.65 -1.54
C TYR A 152 -12.32 1.80 -0.26
N TRP A 153 -13.05 2.15 0.80
CA TRP A 153 -13.07 1.40 2.04
C TRP A 153 -13.57 -0.04 1.84
N GLY A 154 -14.67 -0.20 1.10
CA GLY A 154 -15.25 -1.49 0.76
C GLY A 154 -14.28 -2.41 0.04
N LEU A 155 -13.55 -1.89 -0.97
CA LEU A 155 -12.48 -2.62 -1.64
C LEU A 155 -11.35 -3.01 -0.67
N GLY A 156 -10.96 -2.10 0.23
CA GLY A 156 -9.98 -2.37 1.28
C GLY A 156 -10.37 -3.51 2.23
N LEU A 157 -11.64 -3.56 2.64
CA LEU A 157 -12.19 -4.62 3.50
C LEU A 157 -12.09 -6.02 2.87
N HIS A 158 -12.15 -6.12 1.54
CA HIS A 158 -11.97 -7.37 0.80
C HIS A 158 -10.50 -7.72 0.56
N LEU A 159 -9.64 -6.72 0.36
CA LEU A 159 -8.19 -6.91 0.17
C LEU A 159 -7.49 -7.36 1.46
N GLY A 160 -7.90 -6.85 2.63
CA GLY A 160 -7.25 -7.16 3.90
C GLY A 160 -8.02 -6.72 5.13
N LEU A 161 -7.28 -6.23 6.12
CA LEU A 161 -7.79 -5.52 7.28
C LEU A 161 -7.32 -4.07 7.17
N PRO A 162 -8.23 -3.12 6.94
CA PRO A 162 -7.91 -1.70 7.00
C PRO A 162 -7.29 -1.31 8.36
N GLY A 163 -6.37 -0.35 8.35
CA GLY A 163 -5.80 0.25 9.54
C GLY A 163 -6.02 1.75 9.58
N ALA A 164 -6.05 2.31 10.79
CA ALA A 164 -6.17 3.75 11.01
C ALA A 164 -4.91 4.50 10.53
N GLN A 165 -5.10 5.73 10.04
CA GLN A 165 -4.07 6.58 9.44
C GLN A 165 -3.39 7.52 10.44
N ASN A 166 -4.05 7.83 11.55
CA ASN A 166 -3.53 8.71 12.59
C ASN A 166 -4.02 8.30 14.00
N ASN A 167 -3.60 9.06 15.01
CA ASN A 167 -3.93 8.79 16.40
C ASN A 167 -5.40 9.11 16.72
N GLU A 168 -6.02 9.98 15.93
CA GLU A 168 -7.41 10.37 16.01
C GLU A 168 -8.36 9.28 15.45
N GLY A 169 -7.81 8.26 14.79
CA GLY A 169 -8.57 7.14 14.25
C GLY A 169 -9.15 7.38 12.85
N ASP A 170 -8.65 8.40 12.13
CA ASP A 170 -9.05 8.64 10.74
C ASP A 170 -8.77 7.39 9.92
N LEU A 171 -9.82 6.92 9.24
CA LEU A 171 -9.79 5.67 8.50
C LEU A 171 -9.18 5.83 7.11
N LEU A 172 -9.38 7.02 6.52
CA LEU A 172 -8.84 7.40 5.22
C LEU A 172 -8.14 8.76 5.35
N GLY A 173 -6.95 8.85 4.79
CA GLY A 173 -6.22 10.12 4.70
C GLY A 173 -6.46 10.77 3.35
N HIS A 174 -6.79 12.06 3.32
CA HIS A 174 -6.88 12.84 2.08
C HIS A 174 -5.54 13.52 1.79
N VAL A 175 -4.86 13.07 0.74
CA VAL A 175 -3.63 13.68 0.25
C VAL A 175 -4.00 14.84 -0.68
N ARG A 176 -3.85 16.07 -0.22
CA ARG A 176 -4.14 17.29 -0.98
C ARG A 176 -3.27 18.45 -0.51
N ASP A 177 -2.84 19.29 -1.44
CA ASP A 177 -2.20 20.56 -1.09
C ASP A 177 -3.24 21.50 -0.47
N ILE A 178 -3.11 21.77 0.83
CA ILE A 178 -3.93 22.74 1.56
C ILE A 178 -3.13 23.99 1.94
N GLY A 179 -1.95 24.19 1.33
CA GLY A 179 -1.07 25.30 1.61
C GLY A 179 -0.17 25.10 2.82
N GLY A 180 0.01 23.85 3.26
CA GLY A 180 0.80 23.52 4.44
C GLY A 180 2.31 23.75 4.29
N ASP A 181 3.00 23.92 5.41
CA ASP A 181 4.46 24.09 5.46
C ASP A 181 5.17 22.74 5.61
N ALA A 182 5.95 22.34 4.61
CA ALA A 182 6.65 21.06 4.57
C ALA A 182 7.75 20.90 5.63
N SER A 183 8.17 21.98 6.29
CA SER A 183 9.16 21.93 7.38
C SER A 183 8.54 21.56 8.74
N THR A 184 7.24 21.77 8.92
CA THR A 184 6.53 21.62 10.20
C THR A 184 5.35 20.65 10.11
N GLU A 185 4.75 20.48 8.94
CA GLU A 185 3.58 19.63 8.74
C GLU A 185 3.91 18.32 8.00
N ARG A 186 2.99 17.35 8.11
CA ARG A 186 3.10 16.10 7.32
C ARG A 186 2.96 16.41 5.83
N GLN A 187 3.83 15.81 5.03
CA GLN A 187 4.03 16.16 3.61
C GLN A 187 2.76 16.04 2.74
N TYR A 188 1.80 15.18 3.12
CA TYR A 188 0.54 15.02 2.39
C TYR A 188 -0.37 16.26 2.37
N LYS A 189 -0.06 17.29 3.16
CA LYS A 189 -0.76 18.59 3.22
C LYS A 189 -0.12 19.68 2.36
N THR A 190 0.98 19.36 1.67
CA THR A 190 1.89 20.33 1.06
C THR A 190 2.14 20.02 -0.42
N ARG A 191 2.71 20.99 -1.15
CA ARG A 191 3.19 20.79 -2.53
C ARG A 191 4.57 20.13 -2.63
N ALA A 192 5.20 19.78 -1.51
CA ALA A 192 6.58 19.31 -1.49
C ALA A 192 6.71 17.90 -2.09
N GLU A 193 7.89 17.61 -2.66
CA GLU A 193 8.21 16.28 -3.16
C GLU A 193 8.26 15.28 -1.99
N VAL A 194 7.46 14.22 -2.09
CA VAL A 194 7.58 13.07 -1.19
C VAL A 194 8.64 12.12 -1.75
N LEU A 195 9.69 11.89 -0.94
CA LEU A 195 10.78 10.97 -1.27
C LEU A 195 10.33 9.51 -1.14
N PHE A 196 11.11 8.59 -1.71
CA PHE A 196 10.85 7.16 -1.58
C PHE A 196 10.85 6.72 -0.11
N HIS A 197 9.80 6.01 0.29
CA HIS A 197 9.63 5.45 1.62
C HIS A 197 8.73 4.21 1.54
N CYS A 198 8.65 3.48 2.65
CA CYS A 198 7.65 2.45 2.88
C CYS A 198 6.86 2.84 4.14
N ASP A 199 5.55 2.62 4.11
CA ASP A 199 4.71 2.79 5.29
C ASP A 199 4.78 1.59 6.22
N ALA A 200 4.44 1.80 7.48
CA ALA A 200 4.30 0.71 8.47
C ALA A 200 2.99 -0.07 8.25
N ALA A 201 2.85 -0.71 7.09
CA ALA A 201 1.68 -1.48 6.65
C ALA A 201 2.09 -2.65 5.74
N ASP A 202 1.20 -3.63 5.54
CA ASP A 202 1.45 -4.73 4.58
C ASP A 202 1.31 -4.28 3.13
N ALA A 203 0.34 -3.43 2.90
CA ALA A 203 0.12 -2.77 1.63
C ALA A 203 -0.50 -1.40 1.89
N VAL A 204 -0.29 -0.52 0.92
CA VAL A 204 -0.88 0.82 0.89
C VAL A 204 -1.64 0.97 -0.40
N GLY A 205 -2.88 1.43 -0.31
CA GLY A 205 -3.66 1.85 -1.47
C GLY A 205 -3.61 3.36 -1.64
N LEU A 206 -3.79 3.81 -2.89
CA LEU A 206 -4.13 5.18 -3.22
C LEU A 206 -5.28 5.18 -4.25
N LEU A 207 -6.40 5.84 -3.93
CA LEU A 207 -7.45 6.12 -4.92
C LEU A 207 -7.29 7.55 -5.43
N MET A 208 -7.03 7.72 -6.72
CA MET A 208 -7.07 9.05 -7.35
C MET A 208 -8.52 9.52 -7.45
N VAL A 209 -8.82 10.62 -6.77
CA VAL A 209 -10.15 11.25 -6.81
C VAL A 209 -10.19 12.43 -7.79
N GLN A 210 -9.11 13.19 -7.85
CA GLN A 210 -8.95 14.31 -8.78
C GLN A 210 -7.50 14.36 -9.26
N ALA A 211 -7.30 14.72 -10.52
CA ALA A 211 -5.95 14.90 -11.07
C ALA A 211 -5.35 16.25 -10.66
N ALA A 212 -4.03 16.29 -10.44
CA ALA A 212 -3.31 17.53 -10.21
C ALA A 212 -3.24 18.39 -11.48
N LYS A 213 -3.33 19.71 -11.30
CA LYS A 213 -3.16 20.68 -12.41
C LYS A 213 -1.77 20.60 -13.02
N ASP A 214 -0.76 20.43 -12.17
CA ASP A 214 0.63 20.20 -12.53
C ASP A 214 1.30 19.33 -11.45
N GLY A 215 2.29 18.52 -11.83
CA GLY A 215 2.97 17.60 -10.91
C GLY A 215 2.10 16.44 -10.42
N GLY A 216 2.24 16.07 -9.13
CA GLY A 216 1.44 15.00 -8.50
C GLY A 216 1.74 13.57 -8.97
N THR A 217 2.84 13.35 -9.68
CA THR A 217 3.21 12.05 -10.24
C THR A 217 3.58 11.06 -9.14
N SER A 218 2.91 9.92 -9.09
CA SER A 218 3.30 8.81 -8.22
C SER A 218 4.48 8.06 -8.82
N ARG A 219 5.44 7.66 -7.98
CA ARG A 219 6.65 6.94 -8.38
C ARG A 219 6.80 5.69 -7.54
N LEU A 220 7.19 4.60 -8.18
CA LEU A 220 7.45 3.32 -7.53
C LEU A 220 8.86 2.86 -7.87
N VAL A 221 9.50 2.18 -6.93
CA VAL A 221 10.78 1.51 -7.12
C VAL A 221 10.75 0.16 -6.42
N SER A 222 11.32 -0.86 -7.05
CA SER A 222 11.51 -2.15 -6.41
C SER A 222 12.69 -2.10 -5.44
N SER A 223 12.44 -2.35 -4.16
CA SER A 223 13.49 -2.54 -3.15
C SER A 223 14.40 -3.72 -3.47
N ALA A 224 13.88 -4.77 -4.14
CA ALA A 224 14.69 -5.90 -4.59
C ALA A 224 15.66 -5.50 -5.72
N SER A 225 15.21 -4.68 -6.67
CA SER A 225 16.07 -4.15 -7.73
C SER A 225 17.10 -3.15 -7.19
N VAL A 226 16.74 -2.34 -6.19
CA VAL A 226 17.68 -1.46 -5.48
C VAL A 226 18.75 -2.29 -4.77
N PHE A 227 18.36 -3.37 -4.08
CA PHE A 227 19.32 -4.28 -3.47
C PHE A 227 20.25 -4.91 -4.51
N ASN A 228 19.71 -5.44 -5.62
CA ASN A 228 20.53 -6.02 -6.69
C ASN A 228 21.52 -5.03 -7.28
N ARG A 229 21.09 -3.77 -7.45
CA ARG A 229 21.94 -2.67 -7.91
C ARG A 229 23.08 -2.40 -6.92
N LEU A 230 22.78 -2.33 -5.63
CA LEU A 230 23.77 -2.12 -4.58
C LEU A 230 24.73 -3.31 -4.46
N LEU A 231 24.24 -4.54 -4.54
CA LEU A 231 25.08 -5.74 -4.51
C LEU A 231 26.11 -5.74 -5.64
N ARG A 232 25.74 -5.23 -6.83
CA ARG A 232 26.65 -5.12 -7.97
C ARG A 232 27.60 -3.93 -7.88
N ASP A 233 27.09 -2.75 -7.53
CA ASP A 233 27.84 -1.50 -7.62
C ASP A 233 28.63 -1.18 -6.31
N ALA A 234 28.19 -1.72 -5.16
CA ALA A 234 28.77 -1.49 -3.83
C ALA A 234 28.55 -2.72 -2.90
N PRO A 235 29.14 -3.89 -3.22
CA PRO A 235 28.92 -5.15 -2.50
C PRO A 235 29.30 -5.10 -1.00
N ASP A 236 30.21 -4.22 -0.60
CA ASP A 236 30.61 -4.00 0.80
C ASP A 236 29.55 -3.22 1.61
N VAL A 237 28.71 -2.45 0.93
CA VAL A 237 27.63 -1.66 1.54
C VAL A 237 26.32 -2.45 1.58
N ALA A 238 26.04 -3.29 0.58
CA ALA A 238 24.75 -4.01 0.47
C ALA A 238 24.36 -4.79 1.74
N PRO A 239 25.27 -5.52 2.44
CA PRO A 239 24.93 -6.22 3.68
C PRO A 239 24.53 -5.28 4.83
N ARG A 240 24.89 -4.00 4.78
CA ARG A 240 24.54 -3.03 5.84
C ARG A 240 23.05 -2.73 5.88
N LEU A 241 22.32 -2.90 4.77
CA LEU A 241 20.86 -2.76 4.73
C LEU A 241 20.14 -3.77 5.63
N PHE A 242 20.80 -4.87 5.98
CA PHE A 242 20.27 -5.93 6.84
C PHE A 242 20.80 -5.84 8.28
N ARG A 243 21.38 -4.70 8.66
CA ARG A 243 21.72 -4.38 10.05
C ARG A 243 20.60 -3.55 10.70
N PRO A 244 20.40 -3.68 12.02
CA PRO A 244 19.44 -2.88 12.77
C PRO A 244 19.70 -1.38 12.60
N LEU A 245 18.63 -0.59 12.53
CA LEU A 245 18.67 0.86 12.38
C LEU A 245 17.82 1.53 13.47
N PRO A 246 18.26 2.68 14.02
CA PRO A 246 17.41 3.50 14.86
C PRO A 246 16.37 4.21 13.97
N MET A 247 15.10 4.09 14.34
CA MET A 247 14.01 4.87 13.76
C MET A 247 13.56 5.91 14.78
N ASP A 248 13.69 7.18 14.41
CA ASP A 248 13.16 8.31 15.16
C ASP A 248 11.62 8.26 15.19
N THR A 249 11.05 8.24 16.38
CA THR A 249 9.60 8.23 16.64
C THR A 249 9.02 9.64 16.76
N ARG A 250 9.87 10.67 16.72
CA ARG A 250 9.57 12.09 16.92
C ARG A 250 8.86 12.35 18.27
N GLY A 251 9.32 11.68 19.32
CA GLY A 251 8.73 11.74 20.67
C GLY A 251 7.41 10.98 20.81
N GLY A 252 6.98 10.25 19.77
CA GLY A 252 5.78 9.42 19.80
C GLY A 252 5.83 8.39 20.94
N GLY A 253 4.82 8.41 21.81
CA GLY A 253 4.74 7.49 22.95
C GLY A 253 5.78 7.76 24.05
N GLY A 254 6.39 8.95 24.08
CA GLY A 254 7.41 9.30 25.09
C GLY A 254 8.77 8.62 24.87
N VAL A 255 8.98 8.02 23.70
CA VAL A 255 10.24 7.44 23.26
C VAL A 255 10.76 8.30 22.13
N ASP A 256 12.08 8.54 22.05
CA ASP A 256 12.70 9.35 20.98
C ASP A 256 13.04 8.51 19.74
N TRP A 257 13.45 7.26 19.94
CA TRP A 257 13.76 6.34 18.86
C TRP A 257 13.53 4.89 19.27
N VAL A 258 13.25 4.04 18.28
CA VAL A 258 13.15 2.59 18.44
C VAL A 258 14.13 1.89 17.53
N ARG A 259 14.72 0.79 18.00
CA ARG A 259 15.54 -0.07 17.14
C ARG A 259 14.63 -0.90 16.25
N ILE A 260 14.81 -0.78 14.94
CA ILE A 260 14.10 -1.58 13.95
C ILE A 260 15.06 -2.61 13.36
N GLU A 261 14.63 -3.87 13.42
CA GLU A 261 15.30 -4.96 12.71
C GLU A 261 14.87 -4.92 11.23
N PRO A 262 15.79 -5.01 10.27
CA PRO A 262 15.44 -4.99 8.86
C PRO A 262 14.83 -6.31 8.42
N LEU A 263 13.93 -6.25 7.44
CA LEU A 263 13.33 -7.46 6.88
C LEU A 263 14.39 -8.28 6.12
N ARG A 264 14.51 -9.56 6.47
CA ARG A 264 15.42 -10.51 5.81
C ARG A 264 14.65 -11.42 4.85
N VAL A 265 15.33 -11.92 3.83
CA VAL A 265 14.70 -12.74 2.78
C VAL A 265 14.54 -14.18 3.27
N ASP A 266 13.39 -14.78 3.00
CA ASP A 266 13.09 -16.18 3.29
C ASP A 266 14.06 -17.10 2.53
N THR A 267 14.57 -18.16 3.19
CA THR A 267 15.59 -19.08 2.65
C THR A 267 15.10 -19.91 1.46
N ALA A 268 13.80 -19.88 1.15
CA ALA A 268 13.18 -20.70 0.10
C ALA A 268 13.27 -20.13 -1.33
N GLY A 269 14.11 -19.12 -1.62
CA GLY A 269 14.37 -18.62 -2.99
C GLY A 269 13.21 -17.91 -3.69
N GLY A 270 11.98 -18.03 -3.19
CA GLY A 270 10.84 -17.21 -3.58
C GLY A 270 10.95 -15.87 -2.88
N GLY A 271 11.57 -14.87 -3.53
CA GLY A 271 11.57 -13.50 -3.04
C GLY A 271 10.13 -12.99 -2.93
N ARG A 272 9.53 -13.14 -1.75
CA ARG A 272 8.24 -12.53 -1.43
C ARG A 272 8.45 -11.03 -1.36
N THR A 273 7.49 -10.28 -1.89
CA THR A 273 7.46 -8.82 -1.88
C THR A 273 7.12 -8.29 -0.49
N LEU A 274 7.92 -8.66 0.52
CA LEU A 274 7.64 -8.64 1.97
C LEU A 274 7.12 -10.03 2.46
N PHE A 275 7.35 -10.38 3.74
CA PHE A 275 6.88 -11.56 4.51
C PHE A 275 7.80 -12.79 4.70
N PRO A 276 8.13 -13.14 5.95
CA PRO A 276 8.28 -14.51 6.40
C PRO A 276 6.94 -15.08 6.93
N HIS A 277 6.62 -16.30 6.46
CA HIS A 277 5.67 -17.33 6.94
C HIS A 277 4.19 -17.03 7.29
N GLY A 278 3.36 -18.04 6.95
CA GLY A 278 2.27 -18.59 7.78
C GLY A 278 1.02 -17.75 7.87
#